data_AF-A0A316P2L4-F1
#
_entry.id   AF-A0A316P2L4-F1
#
_cell.length_a   1.000
_cell.length_b   1.000
_cell.length_c   1.000
_cell.angle_alpha   90.00
_cell.angle_beta   90.00
_cell.angle_gamma   90.00
#
_symmetry.space_group_name_H-M   'P 1'
#
loop_
_entity.id
_entity.type
_entity.pdbx_description
1 polymer ?
#
loop_
_entity_poly.entity_id
_entity_poly.type
_entity_poly.pdbx_seq_one_letter_code
_entity_poly.pdbx_strand_id
1 'polypeptide(L)'
;MTGLILCLGTLALALLVWEDRNVKQYRRSFKHVIYVNGIRGKSTVTRLIDAGLRNGGWRVFCKTTGTDPMTIGVDNIQRPLIRRGRANIKEQIKIMRQAAQENAEILVIECMAVDPALQAVSQHRMVCSDIGVITNVRLDHTAEMGPTLDDICDSLSNTIPKGGILYTADTQFFSRIQANAAAIGCRVELAQPTPDLPQIDFPENLALALGVCLELGVPRATALAGMLQYQPDPYALSAFRLSGGAIFINALSANDPQSSRLIYERLQTKTKFSHRKLILLINNRPDRGYRTRHMILLARSLMPTELWLIGASQFASERAFLRALPHAAVKKFHQVSDLPLDQLGEDTMVFAAGNIAGPGRALIERVREEGRPDVL
;
A
#
# COMPACT_ATOMS: atom_id res chain seq x y z
N MET A 1 -4.10 -13.46 48.22
CA MET A 1 -4.61 -13.22 46.84
C MET A 1 -4.53 -11.73 46.47
N THR A 2 -5.03 -10.82 47.31
CA THR A 2 -4.95 -9.35 47.12
C THR A 2 -3.53 -8.80 46.97
N GLY A 3 -2.57 -9.23 47.80
CA GLY A 3 -1.17 -8.79 47.69
C GLY A 3 -0.51 -9.16 46.36
N LEU A 4 -0.76 -10.37 45.85
CA LEU A 4 -0.24 -10.82 44.55
C LEU A 4 -0.84 -10.02 43.39
N ILE A 5 -2.16 -9.74 43.44
CA ILE A 5 -2.83 -8.91 42.43
C ILE A 5 -2.24 -7.49 42.43
N LEU A 6 -2.02 -6.89 43.60
CA LEU A 6 -1.38 -5.59 43.74
C LEU A 6 0.06 -5.61 43.17
N CYS A 7 0.88 -6.61 43.51
CA CYS A 7 2.24 -6.73 43.00
C CYS A 7 2.29 -6.92 41.48
N LEU A 8 1.42 -7.75 40.91
CA LEU A 8 1.35 -7.94 39.46
C LEU A 8 0.82 -6.69 38.75
N GLY A 9 -0.16 -6.00 39.35
CA GLY A 9 -0.68 -4.74 38.83
C GLY A 9 0.35 -3.62 38.82
N THR A 10 1.12 -3.46 39.90
CA THR A 10 2.20 -2.46 39.97
C THR A 10 3.34 -2.78 39.00
N LEU A 11 3.73 -4.06 38.89
CA LEU A 11 4.73 -4.49 37.91
C LEU A 11 4.27 -4.21 36.48
N ALA A 12 3.02 -4.55 36.14
CA ALA A 12 2.45 -4.27 34.82
C ALA A 12 2.44 -2.77 34.51
N LEU A 13 2.04 -1.93 35.46
CA LEU A 13 2.06 -0.47 35.30
C LEU A 13 3.49 0.05 35.11
N ALA A 14 4.45 -0.46 35.88
CA ALA A 14 5.85 -0.08 35.75
C ALA A 14 6.42 -0.43 34.36
N LEU A 15 6.08 -1.60 33.83
CA LEU A 15 6.46 -2.03 32.47
C LEU A 15 5.85 -1.14 31.39
N LEU A 16 4.57 -0.74 31.53
CA LEU A 16 3.91 0.17 30.58
C LEU A 16 4.54 1.57 30.60
N VAL A 17 4.86 2.09 31.79
CA VAL A 17 5.55 3.39 31.94
C VAL A 17 6.96 3.31 31.35
N TRP A 18 7.66 2.19 31.53
CA TRP A 18 8.98 1.97 30.95
C TRP A 18 8.93 1.91 29.42
N GLU A 19 7.96 1.20 28.84
CA GLU A 19 7.75 1.15 27.38
C GLU A 19 7.44 2.54 26.80
N ASP A 20 6.54 3.31 27.44
CA ASP A 20 6.21 4.69 27.03
C ASP A 20 7.43 5.63 27.07
N ARG A 21 8.27 5.51 28.11
CA ARG A 21 9.53 6.28 28.19
C ARG A 21 10.51 5.90 27.10
N ASN A 22 10.67 4.61 26.81
CA ASN A 22 11.55 4.14 25.75
C ASN A 22 11.10 4.62 24.38
N VAL A 23 9.79 4.55 24.07
CA VAL A 23 9.24 5.05 22.80
C VAL A 23 9.53 6.53 22.62
N LYS A 24 9.34 7.35 23.67
CA LYS A 24 9.69 8.77 23.65
C LYS A 24 11.19 9.01 23.46
N GLN A 25 12.03 8.18 24.06
CA GLN A 25 13.48 8.25 23.88
C GLN A 25 13.89 7.92 22.44
N TYR A 26 13.36 6.83 21.85
CA TYR A 26 13.60 6.49 20.45
C TYR A 26 13.11 7.60 19.53
N ARG A 27 11.93 8.16 19.80
CA ARG A 27 11.40 9.26 18.99
C ARG A 27 12.33 10.47 18.99
N ARG A 28 12.93 10.81 20.15
CA ARG A 28 13.85 11.94 20.32
C ARG A 28 15.21 11.73 19.65
N SER A 29 15.60 10.49 19.32
CA SER A 29 16.84 10.25 18.58
C SER A 29 16.73 10.53 17.09
N PHE A 30 15.51 10.59 16.54
CA PHE A 30 15.28 10.94 15.14
C PHE A 30 15.18 12.45 14.97
N LYS A 31 15.77 12.98 13.90
CA LYS A 31 15.57 14.37 13.46
C LYS A 31 14.16 14.55 12.93
N HIS A 32 13.70 13.61 12.10
CA HIS A 32 12.37 13.61 11.53
C HIS A 32 11.75 12.21 11.53
N VAL A 33 10.44 12.15 11.77
CA VAL A 33 9.63 10.96 11.54
C VAL A 33 8.55 11.28 10.52
N ILE A 34 8.44 10.43 9.50
CA ILE A 34 7.53 10.57 8.37
C ILE A 34 6.53 9.42 8.42
N TYR A 35 5.24 9.73 8.51
CA TYR A 35 4.18 8.72 8.62
C TYR A 35 3.27 8.72 7.41
N VAL A 36 3.30 7.62 6.67
CA VAL A 36 2.59 7.47 5.39
C VAL A 36 1.31 6.67 5.58
N ASN A 37 0.18 7.31 5.34
CA ASN A 37 -1.16 6.72 5.39
C ASN A 37 -1.91 6.94 4.07
N GLY A 38 -3.12 6.38 3.96
CA GLY A 38 -3.98 6.44 2.77
C GLY A 38 -4.42 5.05 2.30
N ILE A 39 -5.36 4.99 1.36
CA ILE A 39 -5.95 3.70 0.96
C ILE A 39 -4.99 2.91 0.06
N ARG A 40 -4.32 3.57 -0.89
CA ARG A 40 -3.39 2.94 -1.85
C ARG A 40 -2.11 3.71 -2.03
N GLY A 41 -1.04 3.03 -2.45
CA GLY A 41 0.25 3.65 -2.73
C GLY A 41 1.15 3.87 -1.51
N LYS A 42 0.70 3.57 -0.28
CA LYS A 42 1.47 3.77 0.95
C LYS A 42 2.88 3.18 0.89
N SER A 43 3.02 1.89 0.57
CA SER A 43 4.31 1.21 0.54
C SER A 43 5.23 1.78 -0.55
N THR A 44 4.68 2.08 -1.73
CA THR A 44 5.42 2.72 -2.83
C THR A 44 5.91 4.11 -2.43
N VAL A 45 5.03 4.97 -1.91
CA VAL A 45 5.39 6.32 -1.45
C VAL A 45 6.42 6.27 -0.34
N THR A 46 6.28 5.36 0.63
CA THR A 46 7.26 5.17 1.71
C THR A 46 8.65 4.82 1.15
N ARG A 47 8.72 3.95 0.13
CA ARG A 47 9.98 3.56 -0.52
C ARG A 47 10.56 4.63 -1.43
N LEU A 48 9.71 5.43 -2.10
CA LEU A 48 10.15 6.58 -2.89
C LEU A 48 10.72 7.68 -2.00
N ILE A 49 10.08 7.96 -0.85
CA ILE A 49 10.61 8.90 0.16
C ILE A 49 11.95 8.40 0.70
N ASP A 50 12.04 7.12 1.07
CA ASP A 50 13.29 6.50 1.52
C ASP A 50 14.42 6.68 0.50
N ALA A 51 14.18 6.33 -0.76
CA ALA A 51 15.18 6.41 -1.81
C ALA A 51 15.60 7.86 -2.11
N GLY A 52 14.64 8.79 -2.17
CA GLY A 52 14.93 10.20 -2.41
C GLY A 52 15.73 10.84 -1.28
N LEU A 53 15.35 10.59 -0.01
CA LEU A 53 16.05 11.11 1.15
C LEU A 53 17.45 10.51 1.32
N ARG A 54 17.57 9.19 1.11
CA ARG A 54 18.86 8.50 1.19
C ARG A 54 19.83 9.02 0.13
N ASN A 55 19.35 9.27 -1.09
CA ASN A 55 20.17 9.88 -2.13
C ASN A 55 20.56 11.34 -1.82
N GLY A 56 19.78 12.01 -0.95
CA GLY A 56 20.12 13.31 -0.36
C GLY A 56 21.16 13.25 0.77
N GLY A 57 21.69 12.07 1.11
CA GLY A 57 22.71 11.88 2.14
C GLY A 57 22.16 11.58 3.54
N TRP A 58 20.84 11.45 3.70
CA TRP A 58 20.23 11.13 4.99
C TRP A 58 20.41 9.65 5.36
N ARG A 59 20.64 9.38 6.65
CA ARG A 59 20.55 8.03 7.21
C ARG A 59 19.10 7.65 7.47
N VAL A 60 18.47 7.03 6.48
CA VAL A 60 17.05 6.68 6.56
C VAL A 60 16.86 5.25 7.03
N PHE A 61 15.92 5.03 7.94
CA PHE A 61 15.35 3.72 8.20
C PHE A 61 13.91 3.71 7.70
N CYS A 62 13.55 2.72 6.90
CA CYS A 62 12.23 2.63 6.28
C CYS A 62 11.51 1.35 6.69
N LYS A 63 10.20 1.44 6.97
CA LYS A 63 9.34 0.28 7.16
C LYS A 63 8.08 0.38 6.32
N THR A 64 7.85 -0.67 5.54
CA THR A 64 6.61 -0.87 4.77
C THR A 64 5.81 -2.03 5.35
N THR A 65 4.49 -1.91 5.27
CA THR A 65 3.57 -2.99 5.66
C THR A 65 3.24 -3.86 4.46
N GLY A 66 3.06 -3.24 3.28
CA GLY A 66 3.06 -3.87 1.97
C GLY A 66 2.18 -5.11 1.83
N THR A 67 2.47 -5.86 0.78
CA THR A 67 2.04 -7.26 0.68
C THR A 67 2.80 -8.12 1.67
N ASP A 68 4.11 -7.90 1.71
CA ASP A 68 5.00 -8.43 2.74
C ASP A 68 5.54 -7.26 3.55
N PRO A 69 5.52 -7.36 4.89
CA PRO A 69 6.09 -6.32 5.72
C PRO A 69 7.61 -6.36 5.61
N MET A 70 8.22 -5.24 5.24
CA MET A 70 9.65 -5.13 5.02
C MET A 70 10.23 -3.95 5.82
N THR A 71 11.49 -4.09 6.21
CA THR A 71 12.33 -2.98 6.65
C THR A 71 13.44 -2.76 5.65
N ILE A 72 13.83 -1.50 5.43
CA ILE A 72 15.05 -1.12 4.71
C ILE A 72 15.92 -0.40 5.74
N GLY A 73 17.04 -1.02 6.10
CA GLY A 73 17.94 -0.50 7.13
C GLY A 73 18.67 0.76 6.69
N VAL A 74 19.44 1.36 7.60
CA VAL A 74 20.31 2.51 7.26
C VAL A 74 21.38 2.14 6.22
N ASP A 75 21.67 0.85 6.11
CA ASP A 75 22.56 0.22 5.12
C ASP A 75 21.91 0.00 3.74
N ASN A 76 20.66 0.46 3.55
CA ASN A 76 19.87 0.25 2.33
C ASN A 76 19.59 -1.24 2.02
N ILE A 77 19.71 -2.13 3.01
CA ILE A 77 19.41 -3.56 2.82
C ILE A 77 17.98 -3.84 3.25
N GLN A 78 17.21 -4.41 2.32
CA GLN A 78 15.84 -4.85 2.56
C GLN A 78 15.82 -6.17 3.35
N ARG A 79 14.98 -6.24 4.39
CA ARG A 79 14.81 -7.40 5.26
C ARG A 79 13.33 -7.67 5.53
N PRO A 80 12.88 -8.94 5.49
CA PRO A 80 11.51 -9.28 5.84
C PRO A 80 11.27 -9.08 7.34
N LEU A 81 10.13 -8.49 7.68
CA LEU A 81 9.71 -8.31 9.06
C LEU A 81 8.89 -9.52 9.53
N ILE A 82 9.55 -10.43 10.25
CA ILE A 82 8.94 -11.68 10.69
C ILE A 82 7.95 -11.42 11.83
N ARG A 83 6.67 -11.76 11.60
CA ARG A 83 5.59 -11.64 12.58
C ARG A 83 5.33 -12.95 13.32
N ARG A 84 5.22 -12.87 14.65
CA ARG A 84 4.61 -13.93 15.46
C ARG A 84 3.12 -13.60 15.66
N GLY A 85 2.30 -13.95 14.67
CA GLY A 85 0.85 -13.74 14.68
C GLY A 85 0.36 -12.63 13.74
N ARG A 86 -0.83 -12.10 14.03
CA ARG A 86 -1.48 -11.07 13.21
C ARG A 86 -0.74 -9.73 13.30
N ALA A 87 -0.95 -8.87 12.30
CA ALA A 87 -0.49 -7.49 12.31
C ALA A 87 -0.97 -6.76 13.58
N ASN A 88 -0.06 -6.02 14.21
CA ASN A 88 -0.34 -5.30 15.46
C ASN A 88 0.47 -4.02 15.52
N ILE A 89 -0.15 -2.90 15.94
CA ILE A 89 0.51 -1.60 16.01
C ILE A 89 1.73 -1.57 16.95
N LYS A 90 1.83 -2.48 17.92
CA LYS A 90 3.02 -2.64 18.78
C LYS A 90 4.29 -3.00 17.99
N GLU A 91 4.14 -3.48 16.75
CA GLU A 91 5.24 -3.61 15.79
C GLU A 91 5.99 -2.29 15.61
N GLN A 92 5.28 -1.15 15.60
CA GLN A 92 5.90 0.17 15.38
C GLN A 92 6.90 0.52 16.50
N ILE A 93 6.65 0.11 17.75
CA ILE A 93 7.61 0.32 18.87
C ILE A 93 8.93 -0.41 18.60
N LYS A 94 8.85 -1.65 18.09
CA LYS A 94 10.04 -2.45 17.76
C LYS A 94 10.82 -1.82 16.60
N ILE A 95 10.11 -1.30 15.60
CA ILE A 95 10.70 -0.60 14.46
C ILE A 95 11.42 0.68 14.92
N MET A 96 10.79 1.48 15.78
CA MET A 96 11.44 2.67 16.34
C MET A 96 12.69 2.31 17.13
N ARG A 97 12.65 1.26 17.95
CA ARG A 97 13.84 0.77 18.65
C ARG A 97 14.94 0.35 17.69
N GLN A 98 14.61 -0.41 16.65
CA GLN A 98 15.58 -0.87 15.65
C GLN A 98 16.21 0.31 14.90
N ALA A 99 15.41 1.25 14.42
CA ALA A 99 15.87 2.45 13.74
C ALA A 99 16.80 3.30 14.63
N ALA A 100 16.48 3.42 15.91
CA ALA A 100 17.33 4.12 16.89
C ALA A 100 18.66 3.39 17.12
N GLN A 101 18.64 2.05 17.21
CA GLN A 101 19.86 1.22 17.34
C GLN A 101 20.76 1.32 16.10
N GLU A 102 20.16 1.46 14.92
CA GLU A 102 20.86 1.72 13.67
C GLU A 102 21.28 3.20 13.50
N ASN A 103 21.05 4.04 14.51
CA ASN A 103 21.27 5.49 14.52
C ASN A 103 20.72 6.18 13.26
N ALA A 104 19.50 5.83 12.87
CA ALA A 104 18.80 6.52 11.80
C ALA A 104 18.56 7.99 12.17
N GLU A 105 18.72 8.88 11.20
CA GLU A 105 18.35 10.29 11.36
C GLU A 105 16.89 10.52 11.02
N ILE A 106 16.37 9.76 10.05
CA ILE A 106 14.99 9.85 9.59
C ILE A 106 14.35 8.45 9.64
N LEU A 107 13.17 8.38 10.25
CA LEU A 107 12.30 7.20 10.17
C LEU A 107 11.16 7.46 9.18
N VAL A 108 11.05 6.64 8.14
CA VAL A 108 9.92 6.63 7.21
C VAL A 108 9.10 5.38 7.46
N ILE A 109 7.84 5.55 7.88
CA ILE A 109 7.04 4.43 8.33
C ILE A 109 5.64 4.46 7.73
N GLU A 110 5.19 3.31 7.24
CA GLU A 110 3.84 3.12 6.74
C GLU A 110 2.85 2.86 7.89
N CYS A 111 1.69 3.52 7.84
CA CYS A 111 0.54 3.24 8.69
C CYS A 111 -0.09 1.90 8.32
N MET A 112 -0.25 1.04 9.32
CA MET A 112 -0.85 -0.28 9.18
C MET A 112 -2.24 -0.38 9.83
N ALA A 113 -2.63 0.61 10.62
CA ALA A 113 -3.87 0.59 11.37
C ALA A 113 -5.02 0.97 10.44
N VAL A 114 -6.02 0.09 10.38
CA VAL A 114 -7.28 0.38 9.67
C VAL A 114 -8.26 1.06 10.61
N ASP A 115 -8.35 0.58 11.84
CA ASP A 115 -9.20 1.15 12.89
C ASP A 115 -8.81 2.61 13.22
N PRO A 116 -9.74 3.58 13.21
CA PRO A 116 -9.45 4.99 13.46
C PRO A 116 -8.83 5.26 14.85
N ALA A 117 -9.26 4.55 15.89
CA ALA A 117 -8.72 4.75 17.24
C ALA A 117 -7.28 4.23 17.33
N LEU A 118 -6.98 3.09 16.69
CA LEU A 118 -5.61 2.59 16.57
C LEU A 118 -4.72 3.50 15.72
N GLN A 119 -5.26 4.16 14.69
CA GLN A 119 -4.52 5.19 13.94
C GLN A 119 -4.14 6.36 14.85
N ALA A 120 -5.09 6.88 15.62
CA ALA A 120 -4.84 7.99 16.56
C ALA A 120 -3.82 7.62 17.65
N VAL A 121 -3.91 6.41 18.23
CA VAL A 121 -2.92 5.92 19.19
C VAL A 121 -1.54 5.78 18.55
N SER A 122 -1.49 5.18 17.36
CA SER A 122 -0.23 5.00 16.63
C SER A 122 0.41 6.35 16.33
N GLN A 123 -0.33 7.36 15.89
CA GLN A 123 0.22 8.67 15.59
C GLN A 123 0.59 9.46 16.84
N HIS A 124 -0.32 9.61 17.80
CA HIS A 124 -0.16 10.60 18.88
C HIS A 124 0.48 10.07 20.16
N ARG A 125 0.68 8.75 20.27
CA ARG A 125 1.33 8.12 21.43
C ARG A 125 2.58 7.32 21.07
N MET A 126 2.68 6.84 19.83
CA MET A 126 3.75 5.92 19.43
C MET A 126 4.73 6.58 18.45
N VAL A 127 4.30 6.76 17.19
CA VAL A 127 5.13 7.25 16.08
C VAL A 127 5.45 8.73 16.23
N CYS A 128 4.46 9.56 16.60
CA CYS A 128 4.58 11.00 16.80
C CYS A 128 5.29 11.70 15.64
N SER A 129 4.79 11.53 14.41
CA SER A 129 5.46 12.06 13.22
C SER A 129 5.46 13.59 13.17
N ASP A 130 6.49 14.15 12.52
CA ASP A 130 6.58 15.58 12.19
C ASP A 130 5.95 15.85 10.81
N ILE A 131 6.11 14.85 9.92
CA ILE A 131 5.60 14.88 8.56
C ILE A 131 4.59 13.74 8.39
N GLY A 132 3.39 14.07 7.94
CA GLY A 132 2.37 13.13 7.55
C GLY A 132 2.27 13.05 6.03
N VAL A 133 1.83 11.91 5.51
CA VAL A 133 1.41 11.78 4.12
C VAL A 133 0.07 11.06 4.08
N ILE A 134 -0.92 11.61 3.38
CA ILE A 134 -2.16 10.89 3.03
C ILE A 134 -2.17 10.73 1.51
N THR A 135 -1.96 9.51 1.03
CA THR A 135 -1.78 9.27 -0.39
C THR A 135 -3.05 9.45 -1.23
N ASN A 136 -4.20 9.00 -0.71
CA ASN A 136 -5.52 9.13 -1.33
C ASN A 136 -6.63 8.60 -0.39
N VAL A 137 -7.86 9.03 -0.67
CA VAL A 137 -9.12 8.56 -0.09
C VAL A 137 -9.87 7.74 -1.15
N ARG A 138 -10.18 6.48 -0.86
CA ARG A 138 -10.86 5.55 -1.78
C ARG A 138 -11.79 4.61 -1.02
N LEU A 139 -12.77 4.01 -1.70
CA LEU A 139 -13.67 3.04 -1.10
C LEU A 139 -12.98 1.68 -0.85
N ASP A 140 -12.41 1.52 0.33
CA ASP A 140 -11.94 0.25 0.91
C ASP A 140 -12.14 0.31 2.43
N HIS A 141 -12.08 -0.84 3.11
CA HIS A 141 -12.18 -0.90 4.58
C HIS A 141 -13.42 -0.22 5.18
N THR A 142 -14.54 -0.23 4.46
CA THR A 142 -15.76 0.49 4.85
C THR A 142 -16.41 -0.05 6.14
N ALA A 143 -16.09 -1.27 6.54
CA ALA A 143 -16.54 -1.84 7.80
C ALA A 143 -15.84 -1.21 9.01
N GLU A 144 -14.58 -0.77 8.84
CA GLU A 144 -13.76 -0.21 9.91
C GLU A 144 -13.64 1.31 9.84
N MET A 145 -13.54 1.88 8.63
CA MET A 145 -13.31 3.30 8.40
C MET A 145 -14.59 4.10 8.16
N GLY A 146 -15.73 3.42 8.05
CA GLY A 146 -17.04 4.02 7.77
C GLY A 146 -17.51 3.84 6.32
N PRO A 147 -18.81 4.01 6.07
CA PRO A 147 -19.44 3.64 4.80
C PRO A 147 -19.15 4.62 3.65
N THR A 148 -18.81 5.88 3.93
CA THR A 148 -18.62 6.93 2.91
C THR A 148 -17.16 7.32 2.74
N LEU A 149 -16.82 7.96 1.60
CA LEU A 149 -15.47 8.51 1.40
C LEU A 149 -15.14 9.62 2.42
N ASP A 150 -16.16 10.38 2.85
CA ASP A 150 -16.06 11.38 3.91
C ASP A 150 -15.62 10.75 5.23
N ASP A 151 -16.25 9.64 5.63
CA ASP A 151 -15.87 8.89 6.85
C ASP A 151 -14.45 8.34 6.74
N ILE A 152 -14.08 7.82 5.56
CA ILE A 152 -12.73 7.30 5.30
C ILE A 152 -11.70 8.43 5.38
N CYS A 153 -12.00 9.61 4.84
CA CYS A 153 -11.14 10.79 4.94
C CYS A 153 -10.91 11.19 6.41
N ASP A 154 -11.97 11.22 7.21
CA ASP A 154 -11.87 11.54 8.64
C ASP A 154 -11.12 10.45 9.41
N SER A 155 -11.33 9.18 9.06
CA SER A 155 -10.57 8.05 9.60
C SER A 155 -9.07 8.23 9.36
N LEU A 156 -8.66 8.47 8.11
CA LEU A 156 -7.27 8.70 7.72
C LEU A 156 -6.67 9.94 8.38
N SER A 157 -7.50 10.95 8.67
CA SER A 157 -7.09 12.19 9.33
C SER A 157 -6.61 11.99 10.78
N ASN A 158 -6.88 10.83 11.39
CA ASN A 158 -6.33 10.45 12.70
C ASN A 158 -4.80 10.26 12.71
N THR A 159 -4.15 10.24 11.54
CA THR A 159 -2.68 10.21 11.43
C THR A 159 -2.03 11.57 11.18
N ILE A 160 -2.80 12.67 11.17
CA ILE A 160 -2.25 14.00 10.93
C ILE A 160 -1.32 14.42 12.08
N PRO A 161 -0.10 14.93 11.79
CA PRO A 161 0.84 15.33 12.83
C PRO A 161 0.44 16.64 13.50
N LYS A 162 0.39 16.65 14.84
CA LYS A 162 0.09 17.87 15.61
C LYS A 162 1.24 18.89 15.44
N GLY A 163 0.91 20.09 14.97
CA GLY A 163 1.90 21.15 14.73
C GLY A 163 2.90 20.86 13.59
N GLY A 164 2.68 19.79 12.83
CA GLY A 164 3.57 19.35 11.75
C GLY A 164 3.09 19.78 10.37
N ILE A 165 3.59 19.09 9.33
CA ILE A 165 3.14 19.24 7.95
C ILE A 165 2.57 17.93 7.40
N LEU A 166 1.53 18.02 6.60
CA LEU A 166 0.88 16.92 5.91
C LEU A 166 0.94 17.12 4.40
N TYR A 167 1.42 16.12 3.66
CA TYR A 167 1.31 16.10 2.19
C TYR A 167 0.16 15.20 1.75
N THR A 168 -0.61 15.66 0.76
CA THR A 168 -1.58 14.82 0.06
C THR A 168 -1.58 15.12 -1.45
N ALA A 169 -1.88 14.11 -2.27
CA ALA A 169 -2.18 14.31 -3.70
C ALA A 169 -3.69 14.23 -3.98
N ASP A 170 -4.52 14.09 -2.94
CA ASP A 170 -5.96 13.96 -3.09
C ASP A 170 -6.62 15.33 -3.24
N THR A 171 -6.88 15.71 -4.49
CA THR A 171 -7.51 17.00 -4.82
C THR A 171 -8.97 17.07 -4.39
N GLN A 172 -9.67 15.93 -4.37
CA GLN A 172 -11.09 15.86 -4.03
C GLN A 172 -11.31 16.13 -2.53
N PHE A 173 -10.46 15.55 -1.68
CA PHE A 173 -10.58 15.67 -0.23
C PHE A 173 -9.65 16.71 0.41
N PHE A 174 -8.89 17.45 -0.40
CA PHE A 174 -7.92 18.43 0.09
C PHE A 174 -8.53 19.41 1.11
N SER A 175 -9.70 19.99 0.81
CA SER A 175 -10.37 20.95 1.69
C SER A 175 -10.78 20.34 3.03
N ARG A 176 -11.27 19.11 3.03
CA ARG A 176 -11.65 18.39 4.26
C ARG A 176 -10.42 18.03 5.09
N ILE A 177 -9.36 17.54 4.43
CA ILE A 177 -8.07 17.26 5.08
C ILE A 177 -7.51 18.54 5.72
N GLN A 178 -7.57 19.67 5.01
CA GLN A 178 -7.13 20.98 5.51
C GLN A 178 -7.93 21.43 6.73
N ALA A 179 -9.26 21.24 6.73
CA ALA A 179 -10.10 21.54 7.88
C ALA A 179 -9.74 20.67 9.11
N ASN A 180 -9.54 19.36 8.89
CA ASN A 180 -9.14 18.43 9.95
C ASN A 180 -7.74 18.76 10.51
N ALA A 181 -6.81 19.17 9.65
CA ALA A 181 -5.45 19.54 10.03
C ALA A 181 -5.39 20.87 10.82
N ALA A 182 -6.21 21.85 10.45
CA ALA A 182 -6.29 23.14 11.12
C ALA A 182 -6.64 22.99 12.61
N ALA A 183 -7.49 22.02 12.97
CA ALA A 183 -7.89 21.74 14.35
C ALA A 183 -6.71 21.34 15.27
N ILE A 184 -5.59 20.87 14.70
CA ILE A 184 -4.39 20.47 15.46
C ILE A 184 -3.13 21.23 15.02
N GLY A 185 -3.32 22.38 14.36
CA GLY A 185 -2.25 23.27 13.93
C GLY A 185 -1.29 22.67 12.89
N CYS A 186 -1.77 21.75 12.06
CA CYS A 186 -0.96 21.12 11.01
C CYS A 186 -1.10 21.87 9.69
N ARG A 187 0.04 22.17 9.03
CA ARG A 187 0.06 22.71 7.66
C ARG A 187 -0.23 21.59 6.67
N VAL A 188 -1.03 21.87 5.63
CA VAL A 188 -1.32 20.89 4.58
C VAL A 188 -0.85 21.41 3.23
N GLU A 189 -0.08 20.59 2.51
CA GLU A 189 0.41 20.88 1.17
C GLU A 189 -0.17 19.89 0.16
N LEU A 190 -0.69 20.42 -0.95
CA LEU A 190 -1.18 19.63 -2.07
C LEU A 190 -0.01 19.31 -3.02
N ALA A 191 0.44 18.06 -3.04
CA ALA A 191 1.47 17.59 -3.95
C ALA A 191 0.85 17.24 -5.31
N GLN A 192 0.97 18.15 -6.27
CA GLN A 192 0.48 17.93 -7.63
C GLN A 192 1.58 17.36 -8.55
N PRO A 193 1.27 16.36 -9.38
CA PRO A 193 2.21 15.86 -10.36
C PRO A 193 2.49 16.91 -11.44
N THR A 194 3.76 17.06 -11.80
CA THR A 194 4.19 17.89 -12.93
C THR A 194 4.52 17.01 -14.15
N PRO A 195 4.35 17.50 -15.39
CA PRO A 195 4.57 16.68 -16.60
C PRO A 195 5.99 16.13 -16.77
N ASP A 196 6.98 16.78 -16.17
CA ASP A 196 8.40 16.40 -16.20
C ASP A 196 8.75 15.28 -15.20
N LEU A 197 7.79 14.83 -14.38
CA LEU A 197 8.01 13.74 -13.45
C LEU A 197 8.30 12.42 -14.18
N PRO A 198 9.32 11.65 -13.76
CA PRO A 198 9.58 10.32 -14.29
C PRO A 198 8.37 9.39 -14.22
N GLN A 199 8.13 8.64 -15.29
CA GLN A 199 7.03 7.68 -15.39
C GLN A 199 7.41 6.30 -14.82
N ILE A 200 7.89 6.26 -13.58
CA ILE A 200 8.27 5.01 -12.89
C ILE A 200 7.15 4.42 -12.02
N ASP A 201 6.14 5.22 -11.67
CA ASP A 201 4.97 4.84 -10.89
C ASP A 201 3.83 5.83 -11.16
N PHE A 202 2.82 5.89 -10.28
CA PHE A 202 1.81 6.93 -10.30
C PHE A 202 2.43 8.31 -10.09
N PRO A 203 2.21 9.29 -11.00
CA PRO A 203 2.71 10.65 -10.84
C PRO A 203 2.37 11.25 -9.48
N GLU A 204 1.19 10.93 -8.94
CA GLU A 204 0.72 11.35 -7.62
C GLU A 204 1.62 10.81 -6.49
N ASN A 205 2.05 9.55 -6.58
CA ASN A 205 2.96 8.94 -5.61
C ASN A 205 4.35 9.60 -5.67
N LEU A 206 4.81 9.91 -6.88
CA LEU A 206 6.11 10.58 -7.07
C LEU A 206 6.08 12.03 -6.60
N ALA A 207 4.99 12.76 -6.87
CA ALA A 207 4.78 14.12 -6.39
C ALA A 207 4.78 14.20 -4.86
N LEU A 208 4.07 13.27 -4.19
CA LEU A 208 4.07 13.15 -2.74
C LEU A 208 5.47 12.93 -2.17
N ALA A 209 6.19 11.94 -2.73
CA ALA A 209 7.53 11.63 -2.27
C ALA A 209 8.50 12.80 -2.49
N LEU A 210 8.39 13.47 -3.64
CA LEU A 210 9.21 14.63 -3.98
C LEU A 210 8.93 15.81 -3.04
N GLY A 211 7.66 16.10 -2.75
CA GLY A 211 7.28 17.16 -1.80
C GLY A 211 7.93 16.96 -0.44
N VAL A 212 7.89 15.74 0.08
CA VAL A 212 8.53 15.37 1.35
C VAL A 212 10.06 15.50 1.30
N CYS A 213 10.70 15.08 0.21
CA CYS A 213 12.16 15.22 0.06
C CYS A 213 12.60 16.69 0.02
N LEU A 214 11.84 17.55 -0.68
CA LEU A 214 12.10 18.98 -0.77
C LEU A 214 11.94 19.68 0.58
N GLU A 215 10.92 19.31 1.37
CA GLU A 215 10.70 19.83 2.73
C GLU A 215 11.91 19.59 3.64
N LEU A 216 12.59 18.46 3.44
CA LEU A 216 13.80 18.08 4.19
C LEU A 216 15.11 18.53 3.50
N GLY A 217 15.02 19.46 2.55
CA GLY A 217 16.15 20.13 1.94
C GLY A 217 16.90 19.32 0.88
N VAL A 218 16.36 18.19 0.41
CA VAL A 218 17.00 17.42 -0.67
C VAL A 218 16.71 18.08 -2.02
N PRO A 219 17.72 18.46 -2.82
CA PRO A 219 17.49 19.08 -4.13
C PRO A 219 16.64 18.19 -5.05
N ARG A 220 15.74 18.81 -5.84
CA ARG A 220 14.82 18.09 -6.75
C ARG A 220 15.51 17.02 -7.59
N ALA A 221 16.61 17.38 -8.26
CA ALA A 221 17.35 16.47 -9.11
C ALA A 221 17.91 15.26 -8.34
N THR A 222 18.45 15.51 -7.14
CA THR A 222 18.96 14.46 -6.25
C THR A 222 17.84 13.55 -5.76
N ALA A 223 16.71 14.10 -5.33
CA ALA A 223 15.56 13.31 -4.89
C ALA A 223 15.02 12.41 -6.01
N LEU A 224 14.84 12.95 -7.21
CA LEU A 224 14.35 12.21 -8.37
C LEU A 224 15.34 11.13 -8.82
N ALA A 225 16.65 11.41 -8.81
CA ALA A 225 17.67 10.41 -9.12
C ALA A 225 17.63 9.21 -8.16
N GLY A 226 17.40 9.47 -6.86
CA GLY A 226 17.20 8.41 -5.87
C GLY A 226 15.91 7.63 -6.12
N MET A 227 14.80 8.33 -6.39
CA MET A 227 13.51 7.71 -6.67
C MET A 227 13.53 6.81 -7.90
N LEU A 228 14.31 7.14 -8.94
CA LEU A 228 14.48 6.28 -10.13
C LEU A 228 15.10 4.92 -9.80
N GLN A 229 15.83 4.82 -8.68
CA GLN A 229 16.54 3.61 -8.23
C GLN A 229 15.91 2.99 -6.97
N TYR A 230 14.68 3.39 -6.61
CA TYR A 230 14.01 2.88 -5.42
C TYR A 230 13.85 1.36 -5.49
N GLN A 231 13.88 0.71 -4.33
CA GLN A 231 13.62 -0.73 -4.23
C GLN A 231 12.10 -0.96 -4.21
N PRO A 232 11.48 -1.59 -5.23
CA PRO A 232 10.03 -1.79 -5.27
C PRO A 232 9.56 -2.81 -4.22
N ASP A 233 8.26 -2.79 -3.93
CA ASP A 233 7.64 -3.84 -3.11
C ASP A 233 7.72 -5.20 -3.83
N PRO A 234 7.96 -6.34 -3.13
CA PRO A 234 8.12 -7.64 -3.77
C PRO A 234 6.97 -8.07 -4.68
N TYR A 235 5.74 -7.56 -4.44
CA TYR A 235 4.57 -7.86 -5.26
C TYR A 235 3.97 -6.59 -5.90
N ALA A 236 4.81 -5.61 -6.23
CA ALA A 236 4.40 -4.43 -6.98
C ALA A 236 3.81 -4.78 -8.36
N LEU A 237 3.11 -3.80 -8.95
CA LEU A 237 2.58 -3.90 -10.30
C LEU A 237 3.70 -4.34 -11.25
N SER A 238 3.46 -5.42 -12.00
CA SER A 238 4.45 -6.03 -12.88
C SER A 238 3.79 -6.64 -14.11
N ALA A 239 4.52 -6.67 -15.23
CA ALA A 239 4.11 -7.32 -16.46
C ALA A 239 5.04 -8.50 -16.74
N PHE A 240 4.47 -9.58 -17.27
CA PHE A 240 5.19 -10.75 -17.73
C PHE A 240 4.64 -11.16 -19.09
N ARG A 241 5.50 -11.71 -19.93
CA ARG A 241 5.08 -12.38 -21.14
C ARG A 241 5.15 -13.88 -20.93
N LEU A 242 4.01 -14.53 -21.15
CA LEU A 242 3.85 -15.97 -21.01
C LEU A 242 4.41 -16.70 -22.24
N SER A 243 4.61 -18.01 -22.13
CA SER A 243 5.18 -18.86 -23.20
C SER A 243 4.37 -18.83 -24.49
N GLY A 244 3.04 -18.81 -24.40
CA GLY A 244 2.13 -18.65 -25.55
C GLY A 244 2.09 -17.24 -26.16
N GLY A 245 2.81 -16.27 -25.56
CA GLY A 245 2.93 -14.90 -26.06
C GLY A 245 1.95 -13.90 -25.45
N ALA A 246 0.96 -14.36 -24.69
CA ALA A 246 0.06 -13.50 -23.92
C ALA A 246 0.80 -12.65 -22.88
N ILE A 247 0.19 -11.51 -22.54
CA ILE A 247 0.69 -10.61 -21.50
C ILE A 247 -0.07 -10.88 -20.21
N PHE A 248 0.66 -11.13 -19.13
CA PHE A 248 0.13 -11.20 -17.78
C PHE A 248 0.48 -9.92 -17.01
N ILE A 249 -0.54 -9.27 -16.45
CA ILE A 249 -0.39 -8.10 -15.59
C ILE A 249 -0.72 -8.49 -14.15
N ASN A 250 0.27 -8.42 -13.28
CA ASN A 250 0.09 -8.58 -11.84
C ASN A 250 -0.40 -7.26 -11.23
N ALA A 251 -1.70 -7.15 -10.98
CA ALA A 251 -2.30 -6.05 -10.22
C ALA A 251 -2.94 -6.54 -8.89
N LEU A 252 -2.50 -7.69 -8.36
CA LEU A 252 -3.05 -8.32 -7.13
C LEU A 252 -2.77 -7.54 -5.83
N SER A 253 -1.92 -6.51 -5.91
CA SER A 253 -1.71 -5.57 -4.81
C SER A 253 -2.71 -4.40 -4.85
N ALA A 254 -3.38 -4.17 -5.98
CA ALA A 254 -4.47 -3.21 -6.14
C ALA A 254 -5.82 -3.91 -5.96
N ASN A 255 -6.43 -3.72 -4.78
CA ASN A 255 -7.61 -4.46 -4.34
C ASN A 255 -8.94 -3.67 -4.45
N ASP A 256 -8.91 -2.39 -4.87
CA ASP A 256 -10.11 -1.55 -5.03
C ASP A 256 -10.38 -1.25 -6.50
N PRO A 257 -11.66 -1.00 -6.88
CA PRO A 257 -12.04 -0.85 -8.29
C PRO A 257 -11.38 0.35 -8.95
N GLN A 258 -11.23 1.47 -8.22
CA GLN A 258 -10.68 2.71 -8.77
C GLN A 258 -9.21 2.54 -9.16
N SER A 259 -8.40 1.93 -8.29
CA SER A 259 -6.99 1.65 -8.58
C SER A 259 -6.80 0.69 -9.73
N SER A 260 -7.50 -0.45 -9.70
CA SER A 260 -7.34 -1.47 -10.73
C SER A 260 -7.79 -0.96 -12.09
N ARG A 261 -8.87 -0.16 -12.13
CA ARG A 261 -9.33 0.52 -13.35
C ARG A 261 -8.30 1.51 -13.87
N LEU A 262 -7.76 2.37 -13.02
CA LEU A 262 -6.74 3.35 -13.43
C LEU A 262 -5.47 2.68 -13.95
N ILE A 263 -5.04 1.56 -13.33
CA ILE A 263 -3.94 0.74 -13.85
C ILE A 263 -4.28 0.26 -15.26
N TYR A 264 -5.45 -0.35 -15.44
CA TYR A 264 -5.87 -0.86 -16.74
C TYR A 264 -5.94 0.24 -17.81
N GLU A 265 -6.58 1.38 -17.52
CA GLU A 265 -6.70 2.51 -18.45
C GLU A 265 -5.30 3.03 -18.86
N ARG A 266 -4.35 3.12 -17.93
CA ARG A 266 -2.96 3.50 -18.24
C ARG A 266 -2.22 2.47 -19.07
N LEU A 267 -2.52 1.18 -18.91
CA LEU A 267 -1.96 0.15 -19.78
C LEU A 267 -2.52 0.30 -21.20
N GLN A 268 -3.82 0.57 -21.33
CA GLN A 268 -4.48 0.74 -22.64
C GLN A 268 -3.95 1.94 -23.44
N THR A 269 -3.32 2.94 -22.83
CA THR A 269 -2.67 4.03 -23.57
C THR A 269 -1.36 3.62 -24.24
N LYS A 270 -0.81 2.45 -23.89
CA LYS A 270 0.41 1.90 -24.48
C LYS A 270 0.05 0.88 -25.56
N THR A 271 0.52 1.10 -26.79
CA THR A 271 0.21 0.26 -27.97
C THR A 271 0.43 -1.24 -27.75
N LYS A 272 1.46 -1.61 -26.97
CA LYS A 272 1.76 -3.03 -26.66
C LYS A 272 0.64 -3.74 -25.90
N PHE A 273 -0.20 -3.02 -25.19
CA PHE A 273 -1.24 -3.53 -24.31
C PHE A 273 -2.65 -3.31 -24.86
N SER A 274 -2.83 -2.34 -25.75
CA SER A 274 -4.13 -2.02 -26.34
C SER A 274 -4.64 -3.12 -27.29
N HIS A 275 -5.95 -3.14 -27.51
CA HIS A 275 -6.66 -4.02 -28.45
C HIS A 275 -6.48 -5.53 -28.24
N ARG A 276 -6.12 -5.95 -27.03
CA ARG A 276 -6.03 -7.37 -26.64
C ARG A 276 -7.35 -7.89 -26.08
N LYS A 277 -7.63 -9.18 -26.29
CA LYS A 277 -8.69 -9.89 -25.57
C LYS A 277 -8.37 -9.86 -24.07
N LEU A 278 -9.26 -9.28 -23.27
CA LEU A 278 -9.08 -9.15 -21.84
C LEU A 278 -9.65 -10.35 -21.08
N ILE A 279 -8.80 -11.01 -20.31
CA ILE A 279 -9.16 -11.97 -19.28
C ILE A 279 -8.94 -11.30 -17.92
N LEU A 280 -10.00 -11.11 -17.14
CA LEU A 280 -9.91 -10.59 -15.79
C LEU A 280 -9.81 -11.76 -14.80
N LEU A 281 -8.62 -11.97 -14.23
CA LEU A 281 -8.38 -12.98 -13.22
C LEU A 281 -8.57 -12.35 -11.83
N ILE A 282 -9.46 -12.92 -11.03
CA ILE A 282 -9.81 -12.41 -9.70
C ILE A 282 -9.42 -13.42 -8.64
N ASN A 283 -8.55 -13.02 -7.71
CA ASN A 283 -8.29 -13.79 -6.49
C ASN A 283 -9.06 -13.23 -5.30
N ASN A 284 -10.03 -14.00 -4.80
CA ASN A 284 -10.85 -13.62 -3.65
C ASN A 284 -10.32 -14.19 -2.33
N ARG A 285 -10.52 -13.42 -1.25
CA ARG A 285 -10.13 -13.78 0.11
C ARG A 285 -11.38 -14.10 0.96
N PRO A 286 -11.37 -15.15 1.82
CA PRO A 286 -12.58 -15.60 2.52
C PRO A 286 -13.13 -14.60 3.54
N ASP A 287 -12.26 -13.83 4.20
CA ASP A 287 -12.60 -12.88 5.26
C ASP A 287 -13.08 -11.51 4.76
N ARG A 288 -13.15 -11.29 3.44
CA ARG A 288 -13.52 -9.98 2.84
C ARG A 288 -14.61 -10.10 1.79
N GLY A 289 -15.71 -10.79 2.12
CA GLY A 289 -16.82 -11.05 1.19
C GLY A 289 -17.43 -9.82 0.52
N TYR A 290 -17.37 -8.63 1.16
CA TYR A 290 -17.83 -7.38 0.54
C TYR A 290 -17.03 -7.02 -0.74
N ARG A 291 -15.77 -7.46 -0.84
CA ARG A 291 -14.90 -7.18 -1.99
C ARG A 291 -15.37 -7.85 -3.28
N THR A 292 -16.20 -8.89 -3.22
CA THR A 292 -16.84 -9.43 -4.42
C THR A 292 -17.65 -8.34 -5.14
N ARG A 293 -18.34 -7.45 -4.40
CA ARG A 293 -19.05 -6.32 -5.01
C ARG A 293 -18.10 -5.35 -5.70
N HIS A 294 -16.94 -5.08 -5.09
CA HIS A 294 -15.90 -4.24 -5.69
C HIS A 294 -15.35 -4.87 -6.98
N MET A 295 -15.08 -6.18 -6.97
CA MET A 295 -14.60 -6.88 -8.18
C MET A 295 -15.64 -6.90 -9.29
N ILE A 296 -16.95 -6.92 -8.96
CA ILE A 296 -18.03 -6.72 -9.93
C ILE A 296 -18.00 -5.31 -10.51
N LEU A 297 -17.82 -4.27 -9.69
CA LEU A 297 -17.69 -2.89 -10.19
C LEU A 297 -16.50 -2.75 -11.15
N LEU A 298 -15.36 -3.36 -10.80
CA LEU A 298 -14.18 -3.40 -11.66
C LEU A 298 -14.51 -4.11 -12.98
N ALA A 299 -15.03 -5.34 -12.93
CA ALA A 299 -15.33 -6.12 -14.12
C ALA A 299 -16.32 -5.41 -15.06
N ARG A 300 -17.34 -4.71 -14.52
CA ARG A 300 -18.25 -3.87 -15.32
C ARG A 300 -17.56 -2.68 -15.98
N SER A 301 -16.54 -2.11 -15.34
CA SER A 301 -15.77 -1.01 -15.93
C SER A 301 -14.77 -1.48 -16.99
N LEU A 302 -14.22 -2.69 -16.85
CA LEU A 302 -13.21 -3.21 -17.78
C LEU A 302 -13.82 -3.98 -18.96
N MET A 303 -15.05 -4.48 -18.83
CA MET A 303 -15.75 -5.28 -19.84
C MET A 303 -14.90 -6.45 -20.38
N PRO A 304 -14.39 -7.35 -19.51
CA PRO A 304 -13.55 -8.46 -19.93
C PRO A 304 -14.34 -9.49 -20.74
N THR A 305 -13.66 -10.17 -21.66
CA THR A 305 -14.25 -11.28 -22.42
C THR A 305 -14.41 -12.52 -21.56
N GLU A 306 -13.46 -12.76 -20.64
CA GLU A 306 -13.51 -13.87 -19.68
C GLU A 306 -13.19 -13.40 -18.26
N LEU A 307 -13.82 -14.07 -17.29
CA LEU A 307 -13.57 -13.92 -15.86
C LEU A 307 -13.02 -15.23 -15.32
N TRP A 308 -11.80 -15.19 -14.77
CA TRP A 308 -11.17 -16.35 -14.16
C TRP A 308 -11.15 -16.17 -12.64
N LEU A 309 -11.81 -17.06 -11.92
CA LEU A 309 -11.96 -16.98 -10.46
C LEU A 309 -11.03 -17.98 -9.78
N ILE A 310 -10.17 -17.47 -8.90
CA ILE A 310 -9.35 -18.27 -7.98
C ILE A 310 -9.59 -17.86 -6.52
N GLY A 311 -9.17 -18.71 -5.59
CA GLY A 311 -9.33 -18.44 -4.16
C GLY A 311 -10.73 -18.73 -3.62
N ALA A 312 -11.15 -17.97 -2.61
CA ALA A 312 -12.36 -18.28 -1.86
C ALA A 312 -13.65 -17.85 -2.57
N SER A 313 -14.78 -18.42 -2.13
CA SER A 313 -16.13 -17.98 -2.50
C SER A 313 -16.40 -17.97 -4.02
N GLN A 314 -15.79 -18.87 -4.77
CA GLN A 314 -15.92 -18.96 -6.23
C GLN A 314 -17.37 -19.15 -6.69
N PHE A 315 -18.12 -20.04 -6.07
CA PHE A 315 -19.52 -20.31 -6.43
C PHE A 315 -20.44 -19.10 -6.22
N ALA A 316 -20.30 -18.41 -5.09
CA ALA A 316 -21.09 -17.21 -4.81
C ALA A 316 -20.69 -16.07 -5.75
N SER A 317 -19.40 -15.93 -6.02
CA SER A 317 -18.85 -14.92 -6.94
C SER A 317 -19.31 -15.17 -8.37
N GLU A 318 -19.23 -16.40 -8.87
CA GLU A 318 -19.68 -16.81 -10.20
C GLU A 318 -21.15 -16.44 -10.44
N ARG A 319 -22.05 -16.80 -9.50
CA ARG A 319 -23.47 -16.43 -9.60
C ARG A 319 -23.67 -14.92 -9.68
N ALA A 320 -22.90 -14.15 -8.92
CA ALA A 320 -22.98 -12.70 -8.93
C ALA A 320 -22.43 -12.09 -10.24
N PHE A 321 -21.32 -12.64 -10.76
CA PHE A 321 -20.71 -12.22 -12.03
C PHE A 321 -21.59 -12.55 -13.23
N LEU A 322 -22.14 -13.76 -13.32
CA LEU A 322 -23.05 -14.15 -14.41
C LEU A 322 -24.29 -13.23 -14.49
N ARG A 323 -24.80 -12.77 -13.35
CA ARG A 323 -25.89 -11.79 -13.30
C ARG A 323 -25.46 -10.39 -13.74
N ALA A 324 -24.26 -9.96 -13.33
CA ALA A 324 -23.77 -8.62 -13.61
C ALA A 324 -23.17 -8.45 -15.02
N LEU A 325 -22.67 -9.53 -15.61
CA LEU A 325 -21.92 -9.60 -16.86
C LEU A 325 -22.34 -10.82 -17.67
N PRO A 326 -23.57 -10.85 -18.23
CA PRO A 326 -24.10 -12.01 -18.95
C PRO A 326 -23.34 -12.35 -20.24
N HIS A 327 -22.50 -11.43 -20.74
CA HIS A 327 -21.69 -11.60 -21.94
C HIS A 327 -20.32 -12.26 -21.66
N ALA A 328 -19.85 -12.26 -20.41
CA ALA A 328 -18.51 -12.73 -20.07
C ALA A 328 -18.55 -14.21 -19.67
N ALA A 329 -17.64 -15.01 -20.22
CA ALA A 329 -17.49 -16.41 -19.79
C ALA A 329 -16.83 -16.46 -18.41
N VAL A 330 -17.48 -17.08 -17.43
CA VAL A 330 -16.93 -17.24 -16.08
C VAL A 330 -16.35 -18.64 -15.91
N LYS A 331 -15.06 -18.72 -15.56
CA LYS A 331 -14.33 -19.97 -15.31
C LYS A 331 -13.79 -19.96 -13.88
N LYS A 332 -13.83 -21.11 -13.21
CA LYS A 332 -13.32 -21.30 -11.85
C LYS A 332 -12.14 -22.26 -11.89
N PHE A 333 -11.11 -21.95 -11.12
CA PHE A 333 -9.93 -22.81 -11.01
C PHE A 333 -9.66 -23.08 -9.53
N HIS A 334 -9.67 -24.34 -9.13
CA HIS A 334 -9.46 -24.73 -7.74
C HIS A 334 -7.99 -24.65 -7.35
N GLN A 335 -7.10 -24.99 -8.28
CA GLN A 335 -5.66 -24.86 -8.12
C GLN A 335 -5.09 -23.88 -9.13
N VAL A 336 -4.00 -23.21 -8.76
CA VAL A 336 -3.27 -22.30 -9.65
C VAL A 336 -2.68 -23.05 -10.85
N SER A 337 -2.29 -24.32 -10.67
CA SER A 337 -1.79 -25.21 -11.73
C SER A 337 -2.82 -25.44 -12.84
N ASP A 338 -4.12 -25.36 -12.53
CA ASP A 338 -5.19 -25.61 -13.50
C ASP A 338 -5.38 -24.45 -14.50
N LEU A 339 -4.74 -23.30 -14.24
CA LEU A 339 -4.82 -22.14 -15.13
C LEU A 339 -4.07 -22.43 -16.45
N PRO A 340 -4.72 -22.30 -17.62
CA PRO A 340 -4.13 -22.61 -18.92
C PRO A 340 -3.30 -21.42 -19.44
N LEU A 341 -2.34 -20.94 -18.64
CA LEU A 341 -1.53 -19.75 -18.94
C LEU A 341 -0.63 -19.96 -20.17
N ASP A 342 -0.18 -21.18 -20.40
CA ASP A 342 0.66 -21.63 -21.51
C ASP A 342 -0.08 -21.67 -22.86
N GLN A 343 -1.42 -21.77 -22.82
CA GLN A 343 -2.28 -21.86 -24.01
C GLN A 343 -2.74 -20.49 -24.52
N LEU A 344 -2.36 -19.39 -23.87
CA LEU A 344 -2.82 -18.05 -24.22
C LEU A 344 -1.91 -17.39 -25.27
N GLY A 345 -2.52 -17.02 -26.40
CA GLY A 345 -1.85 -16.40 -27.54
C GLY A 345 -1.50 -14.92 -27.36
N GLU A 346 -0.73 -14.39 -28.32
CA GLU A 346 -0.28 -13.00 -28.35
C GLU A 346 -1.39 -11.94 -28.45
N ASP A 347 -2.62 -12.33 -28.75
CA ASP A 347 -3.79 -11.44 -28.79
C ASP A 347 -4.40 -11.22 -27.39
N THR A 348 -3.93 -11.93 -26.37
CA THR A 348 -4.55 -11.98 -25.05
C THR A 348 -3.78 -11.17 -24.00
N MET A 349 -4.53 -10.57 -23.08
CA MET A 349 -4.03 -10.01 -21.83
C MET A 349 -4.78 -10.63 -20.64
N VAL A 350 -4.02 -11.17 -19.69
CA VAL A 350 -4.55 -11.55 -18.37
C VAL A 350 -4.27 -10.41 -17.40
N PHE A 351 -5.32 -9.78 -16.89
CA PHE A 351 -5.22 -8.76 -15.84
C PHE A 351 -5.62 -9.40 -14.50
N ALA A 352 -4.64 -9.66 -13.64
CA ALA A 352 -4.86 -10.27 -12.34
C ALA A 352 -5.12 -9.21 -11.26
N ALA A 353 -6.32 -9.22 -10.69
CA ALA A 353 -6.77 -8.27 -9.68
C ALA A 353 -7.35 -8.98 -8.44
N GLY A 354 -7.54 -8.21 -7.36
CA GLY A 354 -7.99 -8.76 -6.09
C GLY A 354 -6.81 -8.93 -5.13
N ASN A 355 -6.80 -10.01 -4.36
CA ASN A 355 -5.90 -10.17 -3.22
C ASN A 355 -4.65 -10.99 -3.60
N ILE A 356 -3.47 -10.55 -3.18
CA ILE A 356 -2.22 -11.29 -3.42
C ILE A 356 -2.03 -12.51 -2.50
N ALA A 357 -2.62 -12.55 -1.30
CA ALA A 357 -2.43 -13.66 -0.37
C ALA A 357 -3.03 -14.99 -0.86
N GLY A 358 -2.53 -16.11 -0.33
CA GLY A 358 -3.00 -17.45 -0.67
C GLY A 358 -2.68 -17.80 -2.13
N PRO A 359 -3.67 -18.24 -2.93
CA PRO A 359 -3.47 -18.59 -4.34
C PRO A 359 -2.84 -17.49 -5.19
N GLY A 360 -3.01 -16.22 -4.81
CA GLY A 360 -2.39 -15.09 -5.51
C GLY A 360 -0.86 -15.15 -5.49
N ARG A 361 -0.24 -15.59 -4.39
CA ARG A 361 1.22 -15.72 -4.30
C ARG A 361 1.70 -16.85 -5.21
N ALA A 362 1.07 -18.01 -5.09
CA ALA A 362 1.38 -19.17 -5.93
C ALA A 362 1.22 -18.83 -7.42
N LEU A 363 0.22 -18.02 -7.78
CA LEU A 363 0.05 -17.53 -9.14
C LEU A 363 1.23 -16.66 -9.59
N ILE A 364 1.66 -15.69 -8.77
CA ILE A 364 2.77 -14.81 -9.17
C ILE A 364 4.09 -15.57 -9.23
N GLU A 365 4.37 -16.49 -8.31
CA GLU A 365 5.59 -17.31 -8.40
C GLU A 365 5.57 -18.19 -9.66
N ARG A 366 4.44 -18.84 -9.96
CA ARG A 366 4.29 -19.60 -11.22
C ARG A 366 4.53 -18.72 -12.46
N VAL A 367 3.94 -17.53 -12.51
CA VAL A 367 4.11 -16.59 -13.64
C VAL A 367 5.56 -16.11 -13.75
N ARG A 368 6.30 -15.98 -12.65
CA ARG A 368 7.74 -15.63 -12.68
C ARG A 368 8.62 -16.76 -13.18
N GLU A 369 8.24 -18.00 -12.88
CA GLU A 369 8.96 -19.19 -13.34
C GLU A 369 8.69 -19.48 -14.82
N GLU A 370 7.43 -19.37 -15.25
CA GLU A 370 6.99 -19.71 -16.62
C GLU A 370 7.08 -18.53 -17.60
N GLY A 371 7.04 -17.29 -17.09
CA GLY A 371 7.01 -16.08 -17.89
C GLY A 371 8.33 -15.30 -17.84
N ARG A 372 8.56 -14.49 -18.88
CA ARG A 372 9.67 -13.52 -18.89
C ARG A 372 9.18 -12.14 -18.40
N PRO A 373 9.91 -11.44 -17.52
CA PRO A 373 9.57 -10.06 -17.16
C PRO A 373 9.41 -9.18 -18.41
N ASP A 374 8.35 -8.38 -18.43
CA ASP A 374 8.08 -7.40 -19.48
C ASP A 374 8.05 -5.99 -18.85
N VAL A 375 8.35 -4.97 -19.65
CA VAL A 375 8.36 -3.59 -19.17
C VAL A 375 6.91 -3.11 -19.10
N LEU A 376 6.55 -2.33 -18.08
CA LEU A 376 5.22 -1.71 -17.97
C LEU A 376 5.09 -0.47 -18.83
#